data_AF-E3KR28-F1
#
_entry.id   AF-E3KR28-F1
#
_cell.length_a   1.000
_cell.length_b   1.000
_cell.length_c   1.000
_cell.angle_alpha   90.00
_cell.angle_beta   90.00
_cell.angle_gamma   90.00
#
_symmetry.space_group_name_H-M   'P 1'
#
loop_
_entity.id
_entity.type
_entity.pdbx_description
1 polymer ?
#
loop_
_entity_poly.entity_id
_entity_poly.type
_entity_poly.pdbx_seq_one_letter_code
_entity_poly.pdbx_strand_id
1 'polypeptide(L)'
;MAGSSGNAIQIGKKPLKDLISGTRRQQSSFGRVSLPIPPERLQAEDTVKEMSLDMYIQATRNAFDIDGRYHGILMNHLTSHLPFIGRNGSIPGNWLDHLVRFTLEVFPSEAQISGVPVDEYLNPHQWQKTTQNFLSMILNN
;
A
#
# COMPACT_ATOMS: atom_id res chain seq x y z
N MET A 1 29.13 -13.11 4.18
CA MET A 1 28.37 -11.84 4.18
C MET A 1 27.02 -12.10 4.83
N ALA A 2 26.86 -11.76 6.11
CA ALA A 2 25.65 -12.03 6.89
C ALA A 2 25.27 -10.74 7.65
N GLY A 3 24.65 -9.79 6.96
CA GLY A 3 24.26 -8.49 7.55
C GLY A 3 22.86 -7.99 7.13
N SER A 4 22.21 -8.64 6.16
CA SER A 4 20.98 -8.11 5.56
C SER A 4 19.68 -8.61 6.21
N SER A 5 19.70 -9.76 6.91
CA SER A 5 18.48 -10.40 7.42
C SER A 5 17.95 -9.75 8.71
N GLY A 6 18.85 -9.34 9.64
CA GLY A 6 18.45 -8.78 10.93
C GLY A 6 17.76 -7.42 10.85
N ASN A 7 18.06 -6.62 9.82
CA ASN A 7 17.49 -5.29 9.64
C ASN A 7 16.10 -5.36 9.00
N ALA A 8 15.90 -6.25 8.02
CA ALA A 8 14.59 -6.50 7.40
C ALA A 8 13.57 -7.03 8.42
N ILE A 9 13.98 -7.96 9.30
CA ILE A 9 13.12 -8.50 10.37
C ILE A 9 12.70 -7.40 11.37
N GLN A 10 13.57 -6.44 11.67
CA GLN A 10 13.25 -5.33 12.57
C GLN A 10 12.35 -4.29 11.91
N ILE A 11 12.52 -4.04 10.61
CA ILE A 11 11.68 -3.12 9.84
C ILE A 11 10.28 -3.69 9.63
N GLY A 12 10.17 -4.99 9.29
CA GLY A 12 8.88 -5.66 9.08
C GLY A 12 7.93 -5.58 10.27
N LYS A 13 8.48 -5.57 11.50
CA LYS A 13 7.72 -5.45 12.75
C LYS A 13 7.31 -4.03 13.12
N LYS A 14 7.83 -3.00 12.45
CA LYS A 14 7.48 -1.61 12.78
C LYS A 14 6.11 -1.26 12.22
N PRO A 15 5.27 -0.54 12.98
CA PRO A 15 4.07 0.09 12.45
C PRO A 15 4.39 0.93 11.21
N LEU A 16 3.52 0.89 10.21
CA LEU A 16 3.70 1.64 8.97
C LEU A 16 3.90 3.13 9.28
N LYS A 17 3.13 3.71 10.22
CA LYS A 17 3.26 5.11 10.67
C LYS A 17 4.67 5.53 11.08
N ASP A 18 5.45 4.62 11.64
CA ASP A 18 6.82 4.89 12.10
C ASP A 18 7.82 4.90 10.94
N LEU A 19 7.45 4.27 9.80
CA LEU A 19 8.22 4.22 8.57
C LEU A 19 7.91 5.42 7.65
N ILE A 20 6.82 6.16 7.92
CA ILE A 20 6.39 7.33 7.13
C ILE A 20 6.93 8.66 7.67
N SER A 21 7.98 8.65 8.49
CA SER A 21 8.49 9.77 9.32
C SER A 21 8.69 11.14 8.63
N GLY A 22 8.58 11.21 7.30
CA GLY A 22 8.58 12.45 6.52
C GLY A 22 7.22 12.99 6.01
N THR A 23 6.06 12.38 6.31
CA THR A 23 4.76 12.77 5.70
C THR A 23 3.83 13.56 6.62
N ARG A 24 4.03 13.51 7.95
CA ARG A 24 3.14 14.15 8.94
C ARG A 24 2.96 15.66 8.76
N ARG A 25 3.90 16.34 8.10
CA ARG A 25 3.87 17.80 7.87
C ARG A 25 3.35 18.25 6.50
N GLN A 26 3.02 17.34 5.58
CA GLN A 26 2.61 17.72 4.21
C GLN A 26 1.17 17.29 3.83
N GLN A 27 0.45 16.59 4.69
CA GLN A 27 -0.90 16.10 4.39
C GLN A 27 -2.01 17.16 4.52
N SER A 28 -1.70 18.36 5.02
CA SER A 28 -2.71 19.43 5.24
C SER A 28 -2.94 20.34 4.03
N SER A 29 -2.15 20.22 2.96
CA SER A 29 -2.15 21.19 1.87
C SER A 29 -1.60 20.54 0.61
N PHE A 30 -2.47 20.16 -0.32
CA PHE A 30 -2.32 20.11 -1.79
C PHE A 30 -3.49 19.23 -2.29
N GLY A 31 -4.51 19.64 -3.04
CA GLY A 31 -4.69 20.85 -3.84
C GLY A 31 -5.02 20.47 -5.30
N ARG A 32 -6.20 19.88 -5.57
CA ARG A 32 -7.09 20.13 -6.73
C ARG A 32 -8.18 19.05 -6.82
N VAL A 33 -9.43 19.50 -6.63
CA VAL A 33 -10.70 18.75 -6.73
C VAL A 33 -10.78 17.52 -5.81
N SER A 34 -10.73 17.76 -4.50
CA SER A 34 -11.09 16.75 -3.51
C SER A 34 -12.61 16.62 -3.48
N LEU A 35 -13.16 15.64 -4.22
CA LEU A 35 -14.36 14.98 -3.71
C LEU A 35 -14.07 14.63 -2.24
N PRO A 36 -15.02 14.88 -1.31
CA PRO A 36 -14.80 14.55 0.08
C PRO A 36 -14.39 13.08 0.18
N ILE A 37 -13.21 12.82 0.77
CA ILE A 37 -12.74 11.46 0.99
C ILE A 37 -13.78 10.80 1.91
N PRO A 38 -14.39 9.68 1.50
CA PRO A 38 -15.37 8.99 2.33
C PRO A 38 -14.81 8.64 3.71
N PRO A 39 -15.59 8.76 4.80
CA PRO A 39 -15.12 8.46 6.16
C PRO A 39 -14.52 7.06 6.29
N GLU A 40 -15.06 6.06 5.58
CA GLU A 40 -14.51 4.70 5.60
C GLU A 40 -13.06 4.63 5.09
N ARG A 41 -12.67 5.52 4.17
CA ARG A 41 -11.31 5.57 3.63
C ARG A 41 -10.32 6.21 4.60
N LEU A 42 -10.77 7.20 5.37
CA LEU A 42 -9.98 7.79 6.43
C LEU A 42 -9.77 6.79 7.57
N GLN A 43 -10.83 6.06 7.95
CA GLN A 43 -10.73 4.99 8.93
C GLN A 43 -9.81 3.86 8.46
N ALA A 44 -9.91 3.45 7.18
CA ALA A 44 -8.99 2.48 6.58
C ALA A 44 -7.54 2.94 6.63
N GLU A 45 -7.29 4.23 6.36
CA GLU A 45 -5.94 4.79 6.39
C GLU A 45 -5.34 4.72 7.79
N ASP A 46 -6.09 5.11 8.82
CA ASP A 46 -5.62 5.07 10.19
C ASP A 46 -5.38 3.62 10.65
N THR A 47 -6.27 2.68 10.33
CA THR A 47 -6.07 1.25 10.62
C THR A 47 -4.80 0.71 9.97
N VAL A 48 -4.58 0.99 8.68
CA VAL A 48 -3.40 0.51 7.94
C VAL A 48 -2.12 1.12 8.49
N LYS A 49 -2.11 2.40 8.87
CA LYS A 49 -0.95 3.06 9.47
C LYS A 49 -0.50 2.39 10.78
N GLU A 50 -1.42 1.81 11.54
CA GLU A 50 -1.12 1.08 12.77
C GLU A 50 -0.60 -0.35 12.50
N MET A 51 -0.87 -0.93 11.32
CA MET A 51 -0.35 -2.25 10.96
C MET A 51 1.17 -2.24 10.86
N SER A 52 1.80 -3.35 11.25
CA SER A 52 3.20 -3.59 10.90
C SER A 52 3.35 -3.82 9.40
N LEU A 53 4.53 -3.54 8.84
CA LEU A 53 4.77 -3.77 7.41
C LEU A 53 4.58 -5.25 7.02
N ASP A 54 5.01 -6.20 7.87
CA ASP A 54 4.75 -7.62 7.65
C ASP A 54 3.25 -7.96 7.64
N MET A 55 2.47 -7.38 8.57
CA MET A 55 1.02 -7.57 8.60
C MET A 55 0.36 -7.00 7.35
N TYR A 56 0.76 -5.81 6.91
CA TYR A 56 0.26 -5.21 5.68
C TYR A 56 0.57 -6.07 4.45
N ILE A 57 1.80 -6.58 4.33
CA ILE A 57 2.20 -7.47 3.22
C ILE A 57 1.40 -8.77 3.26
N GLN A 58 1.20 -9.36 4.43
CA GLN A 58 0.41 -10.58 4.56
C GLN A 58 -1.06 -10.34 4.19
N ALA A 59 -1.65 -9.23 4.66
CA ALA A 59 -3.02 -8.86 4.31
C ALA A 59 -3.16 -8.62 2.79
N THR A 60 -2.18 -7.95 2.19
CA THR A 60 -2.11 -7.72 0.75
C THR A 60 -2.05 -9.03 -0.03
N ARG A 61 -1.20 -9.95 0.42
CA ARG A 61 -1.09 -11.27 -0.21
C ARG A 61 -2.40 -12.05 -0.15
N ASN A 62 -3.09 -12.00 0.98
CA ASN A 62 -4.40 -12.64 1.13
C ASN A 62 -5.47 -11.98 0.25
N ALA A 63 -5.49 -10.65 0.18
CA ALA A 63 -6.50 -9.91 -0.58
C ALA A 63 -6.37 -10.07 -2.11
N PHE A 64 -5.14 -10.21 -2.60
CA PHE A 64 -4.83 -10.32 -4.02
C PHE A 64 -4.41 -11.73 -4.46
N ASP A 65 -4.51 -12.71 -3.56
CA ASP A 65 -4.06 -14.09 -3.80
C ASP A 65 -2.62 -14.16 -4.35
N ILE A 66 -1.73 -13.31 -3.82
CA ILE A 66 -0.36 -13.19 -4.30
C ILE A 66 0.49 -14.30 -3.70
N ASP A 67 1.24 -14.99 -4.58
CA ASP A 67 2.21 -16.02 -4.21
C ASP A 67 3.20 -15.53 -3.13
N GLY A 68 3.43 -16.35 -2.11
CA GLY A 68 4.35 -16.05 -1.01
C GLY A 68 5.79 -15.77 -1.42
N ARG A 69 6.21 -16.18 -2.61
CA ARG A 69 7.52 -15.86 -3.17
C ARG A 69 7.75 -14.35 -3.32
N TYR A 70 6.69 -13.55 -3.44
CA TYR A 70 6.79 -12.10 -3.56
C TYR A 70 6.93 -11.37 -2.21
N HIS A 71 6.87 -12.05 -1.06
CA HIS A 71 6.95 -11.40 0.25
C HIS A 71 8.22 -10.53 0.41
N GLY A 72 9.38 -11.08 0.07
CA GLY A 72 10.65 -10.34 0.16
C GLY A 72 10.74 -9.16 -0.82
N ILE A 73 10.14 -9.31 -2.01
CA ILE A 73 10.11 -8.28 -3.04
C ILE A 73 9.21 -7.12 -2.58
N LEU A 74 8.01 -7.42 -2.08
CA LEU A 74 7.09 -6.44 -1.48
C LEU A 74 7.73 -5.73 -0.29
N MET A 75 8.39 -6.46 0.61
CA MET A 75 9.08 -5.90 1.78
C MET A 75 10.12 -4.85 1.36
N ASN A 76 10.99 -5.19 0.42
CA ASN A 76 12.02 -4.28 -0.06
C ASN A 76 11.45 -3.08 -0.83
N HIS A 77 10.45 -3.33 -1.68
CA HIS A 77 9.80 -2.27 -2.46
C HIS A 77 9.09 -1.26 -1.54
N LEU A 78 8.26 -1.74 -0.62
CA LEU A 78 7.52 -0.86 0.29
C LEU A 78 8.44 -0.14 1.27
N THR A 79 9.46 -0.81 1.81
CA THR A 79 10.44 -0.15 2.70
C THR A 79 11.13 1.03 2.02
N SER A 80 11.44 0.92 0.72
CA SER A 80 12.10 1.99 -0.03
C SER A 80 11.15 3.11 -0.45
N HIS A 81 9.85 2.83 -0.62
CA HIS A 81 8.89 3.80 -1.16
C HIS A 81 8.00 4.46 -0.10
N LEU A 82 7.75 3.81 1.05
CA LEU A 82 6.92 4.31 2.16
C LEU A 82 7.21 5.78 2.56
N PRO A 83 8.47 6.24 2.66
CA PRO A 83 8.78 7.64 2.99
C PRO A 83 8.30 8.67 1.95
N PHE A 84 7.96 8.21 0.73
CA PHE A 84 7.56 9.04 -0.41
C PHE A 84 6.06 8.96 -0.74
N ILE A 85 5.34 7.98 -0.15
CA ILE A 85 3.91 7.80 -0.34
C ILE A 85 3.14 9.04 0.15
N GLY A 86 2.17 9.49 -0.62
CA GLY A 86 1.40 10.71 -0.35
C GLY A 86 2.10 12.03 -0.69
N ARG A 87 3.38 12.03 -1.13
CA ARG A 87 4.07 13.25 -1.59
C ARG A 87 3.86 13.56 -3.08
N ASN A 88 3.40 12.58 -3.85
CA ASN A 88 3.24 12.71 -5.28
C ASN A 88 1.82 13.20 -5.63
N GLY A 89 1.69 14.45 -6.09
CA GLY A 89 0.42 15.03 -6.52
C GLY A 89 -0.12 14.48 -7.86
N SER A 90 0.62 13.57 -8.53
CA SER A 90 0.17 12.95 -9.79
C SER A 90 -0.77 11.76 -9.58
N ILE A 91 -0.88 11.25 -8.36
CA ILE A 91 -1.79 10.15 -8.03
C ILE A 91 -3.00 10.77 -7.32
N PRO A 92 -4.22 10.60 -7.84
CA PRO A 92 -5.41 11.02 -7.13
C PRO A 92 -5.70 10.05 -5.98
N GLY A 93 -6.07 10.58 -4.81
CA GLY A 93 -6.45 9.78 -3.65
C GLY A 93 -5.79 10.24 -2.35
N ASN A 94 -5.97 9.45 -1.29
CA ASN A 94 -5.29 9.66 -0.01
C ASN A 94 -3.98 8.85 0.06
N TRP A 95 -3.30 8.91 1.20
CA TRP A 95 -2.04 8.18 1.40
C TRP A 95 -2.22 6.67 1.17
N LEU A 96 -3.37 6.14 1.56
CA LEU A 96 -3.70 4.74 1.41
C LEU A 96 -3.90 4.33 -0.05
N ASP A 97 -4.60 5.13 -0.87
CA ASP A 97 -4.68 4.92 -2.32
C ASP A 97 -3.27 4.83 -2.94
N HIS A 98 -2.37 5.71 -2.54
CA HIS A 98 -1.00 5.70 -3.04
C HIS A 98 -0.27 4.42 -2.61
N LEU A 99 -0.46 3.97 -1.36
CA LEU A 99 0.12 2.72 -0.86
C LEU A 99 -0.34 1.51 -1.65
N VAL A 100 -1.64 1.35 -1.90
CA VAL A 100 -2.17 0.25 -2.71
C VAL A 100 -1.55 0.26 -4.10
N ARG A 101 -1.35 1.45 -4.67
CA ARG A 101 -0.81 1.59 -6.02
C ARG A 101 0.64 1.13 -6.09
N PHE A 102 1.49 1.63 -5.19
CA PHE A 102 2.89 1.20 -5.10
C PHE A 102 3.00 -0.31 -4.85
N THR A 103 2.12 -0.86 -4.01
CA THR A 103 2.05 -2.30 -3.75
C THR A 103 1.80 -3.11 -5.03
N LEU A 104 0.96 -2.62 -5.94
CA LEU A 104 0.65 -3.30 -7.19
C LEU A 104 1.71 -3.05 -8.28
N GLU A 105 2.34 -1.87 -8.30
CA GLU A 105 3.38 -1.52 -9.28
C GLU A 105 4.66 -2.36 -9.20
N VAL A 106 4.88 -3.08 -8.09
CA VAL A 106 6.04 -3.98 -7.96
C VAL A 106 5.92 -5.24 -8.83
N PHE A 107 4.70 -5.62 -9.22
CA PHE A 107 4.48 -6.85 -9.97
C PHE A 107 4.65 -6.61 -11.47
N PRO A 108 5.17 -7.61 -12.21
CA PRO A 108 5.13 -7.60 -13.67
C PRO A 108 3.70 -7.44 -14.17
N SER A 109 3.49 -6.76 -15.30
CA SER A 109 2.16 -6.61 -15.93
C SER A 109 1.49 -7.96 -16.20
N GLU A 110 2.27 -8.98 -16.53
CA GLU A 110 1.80 -10.36 -16.77
C GLU A 110 1.41 -11.11 -15.49
N ALA A 111 1.77 -10.62 -14.30
CA ALA A 111 1.41 -11.30 -13.08
C ALA A 111 -0.11 -11.28 -12.90
N GLN A 112 -0.65 -12.40 -12.42
CA GLN A 112 -2.09 -12.53 -12.19
C GLN A 112 -2.39 -12.35 -10.71
N ILE A 113 -3.40 -11.53 -10.45
CA ILE A 113 -4.04 -11.33 -9.15
C ILE A 113 -5.45 -11.86 -9.31
N SER A 114 -5.82 -12.92 -8.58
CA SER A 114 -7.14 -13.56 -8.71
C SER A 114 -7.56 -13.88 -10.16
N GLY A 115 -6.59 -14.24 -11.02
CA GLY A 115 -6.81 -14.56 -12.44
C GLY A 115 -6.92 -13.35 -13.38
N VAL A 116 -6.72 -12.13 -12.89
CA VAL A 116 -6.74 -10.88 -13.68
C VAL A 116 -5.31 -10.30 -13.73
N PRO A 117 -4.84 -9.82 -14.90
CA PRO A 117 -3.54 -9.16 -15.01
C PRO A 117 -3.40 -7.94 -14.10
N VAL A 118 -2.22 -7.72 -13.50
CA VAL A 118 -1.98 -6.59 -12.58
C VAL A 118 -2.24 -5.22 -13.24
N ASP A 119 -1.93 -5.08 -14.53
CA ASP A 119 -2.12 -3.83 -15.26
C ASP A 119 -3.61 -3.44 -15.39
N GLU A 120 -4.52 -4.42 -15.47
CA GLU A 120 -5.96 -4.16 -15.43
C GLU A 120 -6.41 -3.54 -14.10
N TYR A 121 -5.78 -3.93 -12.99
CA TYR A 121 -6.05 -3.35 -11.67
C TYR A 121 -5.58 -1.89 -11.56
N LEU A 122 -4.57 -1.51 -12.33
CA LEU A 122 -4.03 -0.15 -12.42
C LEU A 122 -4.81 0.73 -13.42
N ASN A 123 -5.74 0.17 -14.18
CA ASN A 123 -6.62 0.93 -15.06
C ASN A 123 -7.53 1.87 -14.24
N PRO A 124 -7.64 3.17 -14.58
CA PRO A 124 -8.49 4.12 -13.86
C PRO A 124 -9.93 3.65 -13.63
N HIS A 125 -10.50 2.88 -14.57
CA HIS A 125 -11.87 2.36 -14.45
C HIS A 125 -12.03 1.25 -13.41
N GLN A 126 -10.99 0.44 -13.19
CA GLN A 126 -11.02 -0.64 -12.21
C GLN A 126 -10.43 -0.22 -10.86
N TRP A 127 -9.51 0.76 -10.86
CA TRP A 127 -8.77 1.25 -9.70
C TRP A 127 -9.64 1.51 -8.46
N GLN A 128 -10.77 2.20 -8.64
CA GLN A 128 -11.67 2.54 -7.53
C GLN A 128 -12.29 1.28 -6.89
N LYS A 129 -12.72 0.32 -7.71
CA LYS A 129 -13.29 -0.95 -7.26
C LYS A 129 -12.25 -1.83 -6.58
N THR A 130 -11.06 -1.94 -7.18
CA THR A 130 -9.92 -2.67 -6.63
C THR A 130 -9.54 -2.15 -5.25
N THR A 131 -9.39 -0.83 -5.15
CA THR A 131 -9.02 -0.20 -3.89
C THR A 131 -10.13 -0.40 -2.86
N GLN A 132 -11.40 -0.18 -3.20
CA GLN A 132 -12.51 -0.38 -2.27
C GLN A 132 -12.60 -1.84 -1.75
N ASN A 133 -12.40 -2.81 -2.62
CA ASN A 133 -12.40 -4.23 -2.26
C ASN A 133 -11.23 -4.57 -1.35
N PHE A 134 -10.03 -4.10 -1.69
CA PHE A 134 -8.83 -4.25 -0.88
C PHE A 134 -9.02 -3.64 0.53
N LEU A 135 -9.55 -2.42 0.60
CA LEU A 135 -9.83 -1.75 1.87
C LEU A 135 -10.87 -2.51 2.70
N SER A 136 -11.91 -3.03 2.05
CA SER A 136 -12.93 -3.83 2.72
C SER A 136 -12.35 -5.16 3.25
N MET A 137 -11.43 -5.79 2.53
CA MET A 137 -10.75 -7.02 2.99
C MET A 137 -9.76 -6.75 4.12
N ILE A 138 -9.12 -5.58 4.14
CA ILE A 138 -8.21 -5.19 5.22
C ILE A 138 -8.95 -4.76 6.48
N LEU A 139 -10.07 -4.03 6.34
CA LEU A 139 -10.84 -3.51 7.48
C LEU A 139 -11.70 -4.56 8.18
N ASN A 140 -12.07 -5.65 7.49
CA ASN A 140 -12.92 -6.72 8.03
C ASN A 140 -12.13 -7.98 8.47
N ASN A 141 -10.79 -7.92 8.46
CA ASN A 141 -9.89 -8.95 9.02
C ASN A 141 -9.38 -8.52 10.39
#